data_AF-A0A9Q4C5N5-F1
#
_entry.id   AF-A0A9Q4C5N5-F1
#
_cell.length_a   1.000
_cell.length_b   1.000
_cell.length_c   1.000
_cell.angle_alpha   90.00
_cell.angle_beta   90.00
_cell.angle_gamma   90.00
#
_symmetry.space_group_name_H-M   'P 1'
#
loop_
_entity.id
_entity.type
_entity.pdbx_description
1 polymer ?
#
loop_
_entity_poly.entity_id
_entity_poly.type
_entity_poly.pdbx_seq_one_letter_code
_entity_poly.pdbx_strand_id
1 'polypeptide(L)' 'MTVSNATELVEVRGGENDVLAAANYVENEGMTPFDAVHLVKSRDDAVVSSDNAYDTFSDRVKIEERS' A
#
# COMPACT_ATOMS: atom_id res chain seq x y z
N MET A 1 0.97 -20.24 -1.12
CA MET A 1 1.04 -19.78 -2.51
C MET A 1 1.47 -18.33 -2.42
N THR A 2 2.70 -18.02 -2.83
CA THR A 2 3.27 -16.67 -2.69
C THR A 2 2.86 -15.83 -3.89
N VAL A 3 2.63 -14.53 -3.70
CA VAL A 3 2.24 -13.59 -4.77
C VAL A 3 3.19 -13.62 -5.97
N SER A 4 4.50 -13.85 -5.74
CA SER A 4 5.51 -14.02 -6.80
C SER A 4 5.24 -15.21 -7.74
N ASN A 5 4.59 -16.27 -7.26
CA ASN A 5 4.27 -17.41 -8.13
C ASN A 5 3.04 -17.12 -9.02
N ALA A 6 2.22 -16.13 -8.66
CA ALA A 6 1.06 -15.73 -9.44
C ALA A 6 1.42 -14.72 -10.54
N THR A 7 2.45 -13.89 -10.33
CA THR A 7 2.95 -12.89 -11.29
C THR A 7 3.61 -13.53 -12.52
N GLU A 8 4.23 -14.72 -12.37
CA GLU A 8 4.77 -15.48 -13.51
C GLU A 8 3.68 -16.03 -14.46
N LEU A 9 2.44 -16.15 -13.98
CA LEU A 9 1.35 -16.79 -14.71
C LEU A 9 0.29 -15.79 -15.23
N VAL A 10 0.29 -14.56 -14.71
CA VAL A 10 -0.69 -13.52 -15.05
C VAL A 10 0.01 -12.16 -15.07
N GLU A 11 -0.22 -11.37 -16.13
CA GLU A 11 0.32 -10.01 -16.22
C GLU A 11 -0.23 -9.12 -15.09
N VAL A 12 0.66 -8.68 -14.20
CA VAL A 12 0.33 -7.79 -13.11
C VAL A 12 0.49 -6.33 -13.53
N ARG A 13 -0.63 -5.68 -13.81
CA ARG A 13 -0.67 -4.25 -14.09
C ARG A 13 -0.47 -3.48 -12.80
N GLY A 14 0.61 -2.71 -12.74
CA GLY A 14 1.02 -1.98 -11.54
C GLY A 14 2.46 -2.24 -11.12
N GLY A 15 3.16 -3.19 -11.75
CA GLY A 15 4.54 -3.54 -11.43
C GLY A 15 4.61 -4.62 -10.36
N GLU A 16 5.30 -5.72 -10.65
CA GLU A 16 5.41 -6.88 -9.75
C GLU A 16 5.95 -6.49 -8.36
N ASN A 17 6.99 -5.68 -8.31
CA ASN A 17 7.60 -5.24 -7.05
C ASN A 17 6.60 -4.47 -6.16
N ASP A 18 5.73 -3.66 -6.75
CA ASP A 18 4.76 -2.87 -5.98
C ASP A 18 3.68 -3.78 -5.37
N VAL A 19 3.29 -4.84 -6.08
CA VAL A 19 2.32 -5.82 -5.58
C VAL A 19 2.93 -6.71 -4.51
N LEU A 20 4.20 -7.10 -4.66
CA LEU A 20 4.92 -7.84 -3.62
C LEU A 20 5.12 -7.00 -2.35
N ALA A 21 5.47 -5.72 -2.51
CA ALA A 21 5.57 -4.79 -1.38
C ALA A 21 4.21 -4.62 -0.68
N ALA A 22 3.12 -4.45 -1.44
CA ALA A 22 1.79 -4.33 -0.86
C ALA A 22 1.35 -5.61 -0.12
N ALA A 23 1.64 -6.78 -0.70
CA ALA A 23 1.36 -8.07 -0.04
C ALA A 23 2.09 -8.21 1.30
N ASN A 24 3.33 -7.73 1.39
CA ASN A 24 4.10 -7.70 2.62
C ASN A 24 3.39 -6.88 3.73
N TYR A 25 2.91 -5.67 3.41
CA TYR A 25 2.13 -4.84 4.34
C TYR A 25 0.81 -5.49 4.77
N VAL A 26 0.14 -6.24 3.88
CA VAL A 26 -1.06 -6.99 4.25
C VAL A 26 -0.73 -8.12 5.22
N GLU A 27 0.27 -8.94 4.90
CA GLU A 27 0.61 -10.13 5.68
C GLU A 27 1.23 -9.80 7.04
N ASN A 28 2.15 -8.83 7.08
CA ASN A 28 2.96 -8.56 8.27
C ASN A 28 2.48 -7.36 9.08
N GLU A 29 1.83 -6.38 8.43
CA GLU A 29 1.38 -5.14 9.09
C GLU A 29 -0.16 -5.05 9.21
N GLY A 30 -0.88 -6.05 8.69
CA GLY A 30 -2.34 -6.14 8.82
C GLY A 30 -3.13 -5.08 8.03
N MET A 31 -2.48 -4.39 7.08
CA MET A 31 -3.15 -3.41 6.24
C MET A 31 -4.21 -4.07 5.36
N THR A 32 -5.26 -3.31 5.00
CA THR A 32 -6.15 -3.78 3.93
C THR A 32 -5.39 -3.76 2.59
N PRO A 33 -5.72 -4.63 1.63
CA PRO A 33 -5.01 -4.68 0.35
C PRO A 33 -4.95 -3.34 -0.41
N PHE A 34 -6.03 -2.55 -0.35
CA PHE A 34 -6.04 -1.25 -1.03
C PHE A 34 -5.22 -0.20 -0.29
N ASP A 35 -5.18 -0.22 1.05
CA ASP A 35 -4.32 0.68 1.82
C ASP A 35 -2.84 0.38 1.59
N ALA A 36 -2.48 -0.90 1.51
CA ALA A 36 -1.12 -1.33 1.21
C ALA A 36 -0.66 -0.88 -0.20
N VAL A 37 -1.53 -1.03 -1.21
CA VAL A 37 -1.23 -0.52 -2.57
C VAL A 37 -1.13 1.01 -2.56
N HIS A 38 -2.02 1.70 -1.86
CA HIS A 38 -1.99 3.16 -1.76
C HIS A 38 -0.68 3.67 -1.12
N LEU A 39 -0.24 3.04 -0.03
CA LEU A 39 1.02 3.33 0.64
C LEU A 39 2.22 3.11 -0.30
N VAL A 40 2.31 1.93 -0.93
CA VAL A 40 3.41 1.60 -1.86
C VAL A 40 3.47 2.58 -3.05
N LYS A 41 2.32 2.99 -3.56
CA LYS A 41 2.24 3.95 -4.67
C LYS A 41 2.61 5.38 -4.27
N SER A 42 2.44 5.72 -3.00
CA SER A 42 2.83 7.03 -2.45
C SER A 42 4.35 7.15 -2.30
N ARG A 43 5.09 6.02 -2.18
CA ARG A 43 6.55 6.01 -2.00
C ARG A 43 6.95 6.90 -0.82
N ASP A 44 7.73 7.95 -1.07
CA ASP A 44 8.18 8.93 -0.09
C ASP A 44 7.24 10.16 0.01
N ASP A 45 6.20 10.24 -0.82
CA ASP A 45 5.21 11.30 -0.74
C ASP A 45 4.28 11.07 0.46
N ALA A 46 3.86 12.17 1.08
CA ALA A 46 2.91 12.13 2.18
C ALA A 46 1.55 11.58 1.72
N VAL A 47 0.96 10.68 2.51
CA VAL A 47 -0.34 10.09 2.22
C VAL A 47 -1.44 11.04 2.66
N VAL A 48 -2.32 11.43 1.74
CA VAL A 48 -3.52 12.20 2.06
C VAL A 48 -4.63 11.24 2.46
N SER A 49 -5.02 11.22 3.73
CA SER A 49 -6.04 10.29 4.24
C SER A 49 -6.69 10.81 5.52
N SER A 50 -7.95 10.41 5.75
CA SER A 50 -8.61 10.51 7.06
C SER A 50 -8.33 9.30 7.95
N ASP A 51 -7.88 8.19 7.37
CA ASP A 51 -7.55 6.97 8.11
C ASP A 51 -6.18 7.10 8.79
N ASN A 52 -6.07 6.69 10.05
CA ASN A 52 -4.85 6.74 10.84
C ASN A 52 -3.94 5.52 10.65
N ALA A 53 -4.37 4.52 9.88
CA ALA A 53 -3.56 3.34 9.54
C ALA A 53 -2.19 3.69 8.92
N TYR A 54 -2.06 4.87 8.30
CA TYR A 54 -0.83 5.33 7.64
C TYR A 54 0.18 5.99 8.57
N ASP A 55 -0.23 6.39 9.78
CA ASP A 55 0.61 7.22 10.70
C ASP A 55 1.93 6.55 11.09
N THR A 56 2.00 5.21 11.03
CA THR A 56 3.21 4.44 11.35
C THR A 56 4.14 4.26 10.16
N PHE A 57 3.66 4.48 8.93
CA PHE A 57 4.34 4.08 7.70
C PHE A 57 4.71 5.25 6.77
N SER A 58 4.01 6.38 6.87
CA SER A 58 4.25 7.57 6.06
C SER A 58 3.78 8.83 6.78
N ASP A 59 4.28 9.99 6.37
CA ASP A 59 3.72 11.27 6.79
C ASP A 59 2.28 11.38 6.28
N ARG A 60 1.31 11.63 7.18
CA ARG A 60 -0.11 11.76 6.81
C ARG A 60 -0.56 13.21 6.74
N VAL A 61 -1.13 13.60 5.60
CA VAL A 61 -1.89 14.85 5.44
C VAL A 61 -3.36 14.56 5.77
N LYS A 62 -3.83 15.06 6.91
CA LYS A 62 -5.20 14.84 7.38
C LYS A 62 -6.21 15.59 6.52
N ILE A 63 -7.24 14.88 6.07
CA ILE A 63 -8.35 15.48 5.31
C ILE A 63 -9.28 16.28 6.24
N GLU A 64 -9.39 15.91 7.52
CA GLU A 64 -10.24 16.59 8.52
C GLU A 64 -9.86 18.06 8.76
N GLU A 65 -8.65 18.47 8.39
CA GLU A 65 -8.16 19.84 8.56
C GLU A 65 -8.51 20.78 7.38
N ARG A 66 -9.26 20.29 6.38
CA ARG A 66 -9.61 21.06 5.16
C ARG A 66 -11.11 21.25 4.89
N SER A 67 -11.97 20.95 5.87
CA SER A 67 -13.43 21.17 5.78
C SER A 67 -13.90 22.32 6.67
#